data_AF-U1GH14-F1
#
_entry.id   AF-U1GH14-F1
#
_cell.length_a   1.000
_cell.length_b   1.000
_cell.length_c   1.000
_cell.angle_alpha   90.00
_cell.angle_beta   90.00
_cell.angle_gamma   90.00
#
_symmetry.space_group_name_H-M   'P 1'
#
loop_
_entity.id
_entity.type
_entity.pdbx_description
1 polymer ?
#
loop_
_entity_poly.entity_id
_entity_poly.type
_entity_poly.pdbx_seq_one_letter_code
_entity_poly.pdbx_strand_id
1 'polypeptide(L)'
;MSKLRFSKSTVDEMALLLATGVEPREIAYRFRCHASTVGRIRQNIDTFGEPRPAPQAKMGRPQKITPEALEGLLDWLLDNGSEKKLSYLDEMVAFLDEEYDIEVSKSTVCRTLAKEKITQKAVERQAAERDEDLRDYYRAQIYEVRAKEAIFVDESAAHERTKDCKREHLASYRD
;
A
#
# COMPACT_ATOMS: atom_id res chain seq x y z
N MET A 1 -24.13 23.42 -16.27
CA MET A 1 -23.51 24.27 -15.23
C MET A 1 -22.75 23.38 -14.26
N SER A 2 -21.44 23.57 -14.14
CA SER A 2 -20.59 22.80 -13.23
C SER A 2 -21.02 23.06 -11.77
N LYS A 3 -20.92 22.04 -10.91
CA LYS A 3 -21.12 22.19 -9.46
C LYS A 3 -19.95 23.04 -8.93
N LEU A 4 -20.13 24.37 -8.85
CA LEU A 4 -19.20 25.24 -8.14
C LEU A 4 -19.15 24.77 -6.68
N ARG A 5 -18.00 24.23 -6.28
CA ARG A 5 -17.71 23.94 -4.87
C ARG A 5 -17.27 25.25 -4.22
N PHE A 6 -18.13 25.83 -3.39
CA PHE A 6 -17.77 26.97 -2.57
C PHE A 6 -16.59 26.62 -1.64
N SER A 7 -15.81 27.62 -1.23
CA SER A 7 -14.77 27.45 -0.21
C SER A 7 -15.42 27.13 1.15
N LYS A 8 -14.65 26.57 2.08
CA LYS A 8 -15.16 26.22 3.42
C LYS A 8 -15.71 27.45 4.13
N SER A 9 -14.92 28.52 4.16
CA SER A 9 -15.29 29.79 4.79
C SER A 9 -16.61 30.37 4.28
N THR A 10 -16.85 30.33 2.96
CA THR A 10 -18.11 30.82 2.38
C THR A 10 -19.31 30.00 2.83
N VAL A 11 -19.15 28.67 2.91
CA VAL A 11 -20.24 27.79 3.36
C VAL A 11 -20.52 27.99 4.85
N ASP A 12 -19.49 28.22 5.65
CA ASP A 12 -19.63 28.49 7.09
C ASP A 12 -20.33 29.85 7.33
N GLU A 13 -20.02 30.88 6.53
CA GLU A 13 -20.72 32.18 6.58
C GLU A 13 -22.20 32.03 6.19
N MET A 14 -22.50 31.25 5.14
CA MET A 14 -23.88 30.93 4.75
C MET A 14 -24.64 30.19 5.84
N ALA A 15 -23.99 29.23 6.51
CA ALA A 15 -24.56 28.47 7.61
C ALA A 15 -24.86 29.39 8.80
N LEU A 16 -23.97 30.34 9.12
CA LEU A 16 -24.20 31.34 10.16
C LEU A 16 -25.42 32.21 9.83
N LEU A 17 -25.54 32.70 8.60
CA LEU A 17 -26.68 33.52 8.19
C LEU A 17 -28.01 32.75 8.27
N LEU A 18 -28.00 31.47 7.88
CA LEU A 18 -29.15 30.58 8.06
C LEU A 18 -29.51 30.41 9.54
N ALA A 19 -28.52 30.24 10.43
CA ALA A 19 -28.74 30.13 11.87
C ALA A 19 -29.29 31.43 12.48
N THR A 20 -28.91 32.59 11.95
CA THR A 20 -29.47 33.90 12.36
C THR A 20 -30.87 34.19 11.78
N GLY A 21 -31.43 33.29 10.96
CA GLY A 21 -32.79 33.41 10.42
C GLY A 21 -32.91 34.23 9.13
N VAL A 22 -31.81 34.48 8.40
CA VAL A 22 -31.84 35.20 7.13
C VAL A 22 -32.50 34.34 6.04
N GLU A 23 -33.30 34.98 5.19
CA GLU A 23 -34.06 34.30 4.14
C GLU A 23 -33.11 33.70 3.05
N PRO A 24 -33.31 32.45 2.61
CA PRO A 24 -32.39 31.79 1.69
C PRO A 24 -32.16 32.46 0.34
N ARG A 25 -33.12 33.23 -0.20
CA ARG A 25 -32.94 33.97 -1.46
C ARG A 25 -32.05 35.18 -1.26
N GLU A 26 -32.11 35.84 -0.11
CA GLU A 26 -31.19 36.94 0.23
C GLU A 26 -29.75 36.44 0.35
N ILE A 27 -29.53 35.30 1.02
CA ILE A 27 -28.23 34.65 1.08
C ILE A 27 -27.78 34.28 -0.35
N ALA A 28 -28.66 33.72 -1.17
CA ALA A 28 -28.34 33.35 -2.54
C ALA A 28 -27.94 34.57 -3.40
N TYR A 29 -28.63 35.70 -3.23
CA TYR A 29 -28.30 36.95 -3.90
C TYR A 29 -26.92 37.49 -3.47
N ARG A 30 -26.66 37.54 -2.16
CA ARG A 30 -25.38 38.00 -1.56
C ARG A 30 -24.19 37.18 -2.06
N PHE A 31 -24.31 35.85 -2.10
CA PHE A 31 -23.22 34.95 -2.50
C PHE A 31 -23.25 34.59 -3.99
N ARG A 32 -24.12 35.24 -4.79
CA ARG A 32 -24.27 35.00 -6.25
C ARG A 32 -24.43 33.52 -6.58
N CYS A 33 -25.22 32.80 -5.79
CA CYS A 33 -25.50 31.39 -5.98
C CYS A 33 -26.99 31.15 -6.20
N HIS A 34 -27.35 29.95 -6.65
CA HIS A 34 -28.76 29.60 -6.81
C HIS A 34 -29.40 29.28 -5.46
N ALA A 35 -30.66 29.67 -5.24
CA ALA A 35 -31.39 29.41 -3.98
C ALA A 35 -31.41 27.92 -3.58
N SER A 36 -31.39 27.01 -4.56
CA SER A 36 -31.28 25.56 -4.28
C SER A 36 -29.96 25.15 -3.65
N THR A 37 -28.88 25.91 -3.81
CA THR A 37 -27.62 25.65 -3.10
C THR A 37 -27.75 25.96 -1.62
N VAL A 38 -28.31 27.11 -1.26
CA VAL A 38 -28.60 27.48 0.12
C VAL A 38 -29.60 26.49 0.74
N GLY A 39 -30.62 26.09 -0.03
CA GLY A 39 -31.58 25.07 0.40
C GLY A 39 -30.95 23.71 0.72
N ARG A 40 -29.97 23.26 -0.09
CA ARG A 40 -29.20 22.03 0.20
C ARG A 40 -28.33 22.17 1.45
N ILE A 41 -27.70 23.33 1.63
CA ILE A 41 -26.90 23.60 2.84
C ILE A 41 -27.80 23.53 4.07
N ARG A 42 -28.95 24.19 4.05
CA ARG A 42 -29.95 24.10 5.13
C ARG A 42 -30.37 22.66 5.39
N GLN A 43 -30.73 21.91 4.34
CA GLN A 43 -31.10 20.51 4.46
C GLN A 43 -29.98 19.64 5.07
N ASN A 44 -28.71 19.90 4.73
CA ASN A 44 -27.58 19.18 5.32
C ASN A 44 -27.41 19.52 6.81
N ILE A 45 -27.56 20.80 7.20
CA ILE A 45 -27.55 21.22 8.61
C ILE A 45 -28.69 20.50 9.36
N ASP A 46 -29.90 20.52 8.80
CA ASP A 46 -31.08 19.91 9.40
C ASP A 46 -30.94 18.39 9.55
N THR A 47 -30.30 17.72 8.58
CA THR A 47 -30.17 16.25 8.54
C THR A 47 -28.94 15.73 9.29
N PHE A 48 -27.81 16.42 9.18
CA PHE A 48 -26.49 15.95 9.61
C PHE A 48 -25.79 16.87 10.63
N GLY A 49 -26.37 18.03 10.96
CA GLY A 49 -25.76 19.04 11.84
C GLY A 49 -24.61 19.83 11.21
N GLU A 50 -24.21 19.49 9.98
CA GLU A 50 -23.07 20.06 9.28
C GLU A 50 -23.51 20.62 7.92
N PRO A 51 -23.10 21.84 7.54
CA PRO A 51 -23.51 22.44 6.26
C PRO A 51 -22.93 21.71 5.04
N ARG A 52 -21.82 20.99 5.24
CA ARG A 52 -21.24 20.09 4.26
C ARG A 52 -21.55 18.66 4.68
N PRO A 53 -22.13 17.84 3.79
CA PRO A 53 -22.31 16.43 4.11
C PRO A 53 -20.93 15.80 4.31
N ALA A 54 -20.86 14.84 5.23
CA ALA A 54 -19.67 14.03 5.39
C ALA A 54 -19.28 13.42 4.02
N PRO A 55 -17.98 13.26 3.71
CA PRO A 55 -17.55 12.54 2.53
C PRO A 55 -18.31 11.21 2.46
N GLN A 56 -18.96 10.93 1.33
CA GLN A 56 -19.68 9.67 1.15
C GLN A 56 -18.72 8.50 1.45
N ALA A 57 -19.24 7.46 2.11
CA ALA A 57 -18.50 6.23 2.37
C ALA A 57 -17.85 5.71 1.07
N LYS A 58 -16.67 5.08 1.20
CA LYS A 58 -15.78 4.57 0.13
C LYS A 58 -16.50 4.46 -1.24
N MET A 59 -16.37 5.51 -2.06
CA MET A 59 -16.89 5.48 -3.42
C MET A 59 -15.97 4.63 -4.30
N GLY A 60 -16.52 3.63 -4.99
CA GLY A 60 -15.78 2.81 -5.95
C GLY A 60 -16.29 1.37 -6.05
N ARG A 61 -15.66 0.61 -6.96
CA ARG A 61 -15.92 -0.83 -7.08
C ARG A 61 -15.53 -1.53 -5.77
N PRO A 62 -16.36 -2.43 -5.23
CA PRO A 62 -15.99 -3.26 -4.10
C PRO A 62 -14.67 -3.99 -4.35
N GLN A 63 -13.93 -4.24 -3.27
CA GLN A 63 -12.70 -5.03 -3.37
C GLN A 63 -13.06 -6.46 -3.78
N LYS A 64 -12.22 -7.07 -4.63
CA LYS A 64 -12.39 -8.48 -5.02
C LYS A 64 -12.03 -9.44 -3.89
N ILE A 65 -10.99 -9.10 -3.13
CA ILE A 65 -10.58 -9.86 -1.96
C ILE A 65 -11.48 -9.41 -0.81
N THR A 66 -12.25 -10.34 -0.26
CA THR A 66 -13.12 -10.09 0.87
C THR A 66 -12.30 -9.94 2.16
N PRO A 67 -12.80 -9.24 3.19
CA PRO A 67 -12.12 -9.15 4.47
C PRO A 67 -11.80 -10.52 5.09
N GLU A 68 -12.71 -11.49 4.95
CA GLU A 68 -12.58 -12.85 5.47
C GLU A 68 -11.46 -13.63 4.75
N ALA A 69 -11.37 -13.48 3.43
CA ALA A 69 -10.30 -14.10 2.64
C ALA A 69 -8.93 -13.46 2.91
N LEU A 70 -8.92 -12.16 3.21
CA LEU A 70 -7.70 -11.47 3.63
C LEU A 70 -7.23 -12.00 5.00
N GLU A 71 -8.12 -12.13 5.97
CA GLU A 71 -7.76 -12.65 7.30
C GLU A 71 -7.18 -14.07 7.20
N GLY A 72 -7.86 -14.98 6.49
CA GLY A 72 -7.32 -16.34 6.31
C GLY A 72 -6.02 -16.40 5.52
N LEU A 73 -5.81 -15.50 4.54
CA LEU A 73 -4.51 -15.36 3.88
C LEU A 73 -3.42 -14.93 4.86
N LEU A 74 -3.72 -14.02 5.78
CA LEU A 74 -2.76 -13.57 6.79
C LEU A 74 -2.44 -14.66 7.81
N ASP A 75 -3.45 -15.40 8.28
CA ASP A 75 -3.26 -16.54 9.17
C ASP A 75 -2.42 -17.63 8.49
N TRP A 76 -2.72 -17.95 7.22
CA TRP A 76 -1.90 -18.86 6.43
C TRP A 76 -0.44 -18.40 6.30
N LEU A 77 -0.18 -17.09 6.17
CA LEU A 77 1.19 -16.55 6.14
C LEU A 77 1.89 -16.62 7.51
N LEU A 78 1.14 -16.53 8.61
CA LEU A 78 1.67 -16.52 9.98
C LEU A 78 1.95 -17.94 10.49
N ASP A 79 1.04 -18.87 10.26
CA ASP A 79 1.13 -20.27 10.72
C ASP A 79 2.27 -21.02 10.04
N ASN A 80 2.56 -20.70 8.77
CA ASN A 80 3.65 -21.31 8.01
C ASN A 80 5.00 -20.61 8.28
N GLY A 81 5.25 -20.28 9.55
CA GLY A 81 6.35 -19.49 10.08
C GLY A 81 7.70 -19.71 9.37
N SER A 82 8.39 -18.60 9.11
CA SER A 82 9.76 -18.52 8.56
C SER A 82 9.93 -18.92 7.09
N GLU A 83 9.35 -20.03 6.64
CA GLU A 83 9.54 -20.54 5.26
C GLU A 83 8.57 -19.89 4.25
N LYS A 84 7.28 -19.74 4.59
CA LYS A 84 6.29 -19.05 3.74
C LYS A 84 6.14 -17.56 4.01
N LYS A 85 6.90 -17.02 4.97
CA LYS A 85 7.08 -15.57 5.12
C LYS A 85 7.73 -14.94 3.87
N LEU A 86 8.23 -15.78 2.95
CA LEU A 86 8.78 -15.47 1.62
C LEU A 86 7.95 -16.10 0.49
N SER A 87 6.69 -16.47 0.74
CA SER A 87 5.80 -17.02 -0.29
C SER A 87 5.68 -16.05 -1.45
N TYR A 88 5.76 -16.58 -2.66
CA TYR A 88 5.64 -15.77 -3.86
C TYR A 88 4.19 -15.30 -4.01
N LEU A 89 3.98 -14.14 -4.64
CA LEU A 89 2.64 -13.62 -4.92
C LEU A 89 1.76 -14.64 -5.66
N ASP A 90 2.37 -15.55 -6.40
CA ASP A 90 1.72 -16.61 -7.16
C ASP A 90 1.06 -17.65 -6.24
N GLU A 91 1.74 -18.01 -5.15
CA GLU A 91 1.23 -18.95 -4.14
C GLU A 91 0.07 -18.32 -3.37
N MET A 92 0.15 -17.01 -3.11
CA MET A 92 -0.93 -16.26 -2.47
C MET A 92 -2.16 -16.16 -3.37
N VAL A 93 -1.96 -16.04 -4.69
CA VAL A 93 -3.06 -16.09 -5.66
C VAL A 93 -3.68 -17.48 -5.70
N ALA A 94 -2.87 -18.54 -5.73
CA ALA A 94 -3.35 -19.92 -5.71
C ALA A 94 -4.16 -20.21 -4.44
N PHE A 95 -3.67 -19.79 -3.27
CA PHE A 95 -4.40 -19.94 -2.01
C PHE A 95 -5.77 -19.24 -2.02
N LEU A 96 -5.84 -18.01 -2.56
CA LEU A 96 -7.11 -17.27 -2.64
C LEU A 96 -8.10 -17.92 -3.62
N ASP A 97 -7.60 -18.57 -4.66
CA ASP A 97 -8.42 -19.30 -5.62
C ASP A 97 -8.92 -20.62 -5.00
N GLU A 98 -8.02 -21.41 -4.41
CA GLU A 98 -8.32 -22.72 -3.85
C GLU A 98 -9.24 -22.67 -2.62
N GLU A 99 -9.00 -21.74 -1.68
CA GLU A 99 -9.75 -21.71 -0.42
C GLU A 99 -10.97 -20.78 -0.46
N TYR A 100 -10.96 -19.77 -1.32
CA TYR A 100 -12.00 -18.73 -1.34
C TYR A 100 -12.70 -18.56 -2.69
N ASP A 101 -12.29 -19.29 -3.75
CA ASP A 101 -12.81 -19.13 -5.13
C ASP A 101 -12.65 -17.69 -5.65
N ILE A 102 -11.55 -17.02 -5.24
CA ILE A 102 -11.26 -15.62 -5.58
C ILE A 102 -10.14 -15.56 -6.63
N GLU A 103 -10.54 -15.50 -7.90
CA GLU A 103 -9.60 -15.30 -9.00
C GLU A 103 -9.12 -13.83 -9.06
N VAL A 104 -7.87 -13.61 -8.67
CA VAL A 104 -7.23 -12.29 -8.63
C VAL A 104 -5.83 -12.29 -9.24
N SER A 105 -5.48 -11.19 -9.90
CA SER A 105 -4.11 -10.97 -10.36
C SER A 105 -3.14 -10.75 -9.19
N LYS A 106 -1.86 -11.09 -9.39
CA LYS A 106 -0.76 -10.78 -8.45
C LYS A 106 -0.72 -9.30 -8.04
N SER A 107 -1.02 -8.39 -8.97
CA SER A 107 -1.07 -6.94 -8.70
C SER A 107 -2.22 -6.55 -7.77
N THR A 108 -3.31 -7.32 -7.73
CA THR A 108 -4.40 -7.12 -6.77
C THR A 108 -3.93 -7.52 -5.38
N VAL A 109 -3.33 -8.71 -5.23
CA VAL A 109 -2.78 -9.20 -3.96
C VAL A 109 -1.75 -8.22 -3.41
N CYS A 110 -0.78 -7.81 -4.23
CA CYS A 110 0.26 -6.84 -3.83
C CYS A 110 -0.34 -5.50 -3.33
N ARG A 111 -1.34 -4.95 -4.04
CA ARG A 111 -2.03 -3.71 -3.60
C ARG A 111 -2.82 -3.91 -2.31
N THR A 112 -3.40 -5.10 -2.10
CA THR A 112 -4.12 -5.42 -0.88
C THR A 112 -3.17 -5.52 0.32
N LEU A 113 -2.06 -6.24 0.18
CA LEU A 113 -1.01 -6.31 1.22
C LEU A 113 -0.43 -4.93 1.56
N ALA A 114 -0.19 -4.09 0.55
CA ALA A 114 0.30 -2.74 0.75
C ALA A 114 -0.69 -1.85 1.53
N LYS A 115 -2.01 -2.04 1.33
CA LYS A 115 -3.04 -1.33 2.13
C LYS A 115 -3.00 -1.74 3.60
N GLU A 116 -2.76 -3.02 3.86
CA GLU A 116 -2.57 -3.56 5.21
C GLU A 116 -1.18 -3.26 5.80
N LYS A 117 -0.36 -2.43 5.11
CA LYS A 117 1.00 -2.06 5.49
C LYS A 117 1.96 -3.25 5.63
N ILE A 118 1.63 -4.37 5.00
CA ILE A 118 2.49 -5.55 4.95
C ILE A 118 3.50 -5.30 3.84
N THR A 119 4.72 -4.95 4.26
CA THR A 119 5.85 -4.80 3.35
C THR A 119 6.86 -5.90 3.69
N GLN A 120 7.00 -6.89 2.81
CA GLN A 120 8.09 -7.85 2.93
C GLN A 120 9.38 -7.17 2.47
N LYS A 121 10.03 -6.43 3.37
CA LYS A 121 11.44 -6.11 3.22
C LYS A 121 12.21 -7.36 3.65
N ALA A 122 12.62 -8.18 2.70
CA ALA A 122 13.51 -9.30 2.95
C ALA A 122 14.79 -8.76 3.60
N VAL A 123 15.08 -9.16 4.84
CA VAL A 123 16.34 -8.79 5.50
C VAL A 123 17.49 -9.67 5.01
N GLU A 124 17.23 -10.89 4.56
CA GLU A 124 18.06 -11.73 3.66
C GLU A 124 17.51 -13.16 3.69
N ARG A 125 17.59 -13.91 2.58
CA ARG A 125 17.53 -15.38 2.67
C ARG A 125 18.81 -15.82 3.35
N GLN A 126 18.76 -16.13 4.65
CA GLN A 126 19.87 -16.84 5.27
C GLN A 126 19.92 -18.23 4.64
N ALA A 127 21.07 -18.60 4.08
CA ALA A 127 21.24 -19.95 3.53
C ALA A 127 21.00 -20.95 4.65
N ALA A 128 20.19 -21.99 4.38
CA ALA A 128 19.89 -23.05 5.35
C ALA A 128 21.16 -23.75 5.88
N GLU A 129 22.25 -23.68 5.12
CA GLU A 129 23.57 -24.20 5.46
C GLU A 129 24.38 -23.28 6.40
N ARG A 130 23.85 -22.12 6.81
CA ARG A 130 24.51 -21.26 7.80
C ARG A 130 24.39 -21.88 9.18
N ASP A 131 25.47 -22.52 9.60
CA ASP A 131 25.70 -22.93 10.98
C ASP A 131 26.69 -21.93 11.62
N GLU A 132 26.23 -21.23 12.66
CA GLU A 132 27.03 -20.21 13.36
C GLU A 132 28.23 -20.81 14.08
N ASP A 133 28.10 -22.02 14.62
CA ASP A 133 29.17 -22.71 15.34
C ASP A 133 30.28 -23.14 14.36
N LEU A 134 29.90 -23.66 13.18
CA LEU A 134 30.83 -23.96 12.09
C LEU A 134 31.55 -22.69 11.59
N ARG A 135 30.83 -21.57 11.52
CA ARG A 135 31.40 -20.27 11.14
C ARG A 135 32.39 -19.75 12.17
N ASP A 136 32.07 -19.87 13.46
CA ASP A 136 32.96 -19.46 14.54
C ASP A 136 34.21 -20.33 14.62
N TYR A 137 34.06 -21.63 14.42
CA TYR A 137 35.18 -22.55 14.31
C TYR A 137 36.11 -22.17 13.14
N TYR A 138 35.55 -21.92 11.96
CA TYR A 138 36.32 -21.48 10.80
C TYR A 138 37.00 -20.12 11.01
N ARG A 139 36.31 -19.16 11.64
CA ARG A 139 36.88 -17.86 12.01
C ARG A 139 38.08 -18.00 12.94
N ALA A 140 38.00 -18.89 13.92
CA ALA A 140 39.12 -19.19 14.82
C ALA A 140 40.29 -19.82 14.08
N GLN A 141 40.03 -20.74 13.14
CA GLN A 141 41.08 -21.37 12.33
C GLN A 141 41.81 -20.38 11.41
N ILE A 142 41.08 -19.45 10.77
CA ILE A 142 41.68 -18.53 9.81
C ILE A 142 42.33 -17.29 10.46
N TYR A 143 42.09 -17.06 11.75
CA TYR A 143 42.64 -15.92 12.50
C TYR A 143 44.18 -15.85 12.45
N GLU A 144 44.84 -17.01 12.41
CA GLU A 144 46.31 -17.10 12.35
C GLU A 144 46.87 -16.82 10.95
N VAL A 145 46.03 -16.85 9.91
CA VAL A 145 46.45 -16.61 8.52
C VAL A 145 46.41 -15.11 8.25
N ARG A 146 47.56 -14.54 7.84
CA ARG A 146 47.60 -13.13 7.44
C ARG A 146 46.86 -12.96 6.12
N ALA A 147 46.11 -11.87 5.98
CA ALA A 147 45.31 -11.60 4.78
C ALA A 147 46.09 -11.71 3.45
N LYS A 148 47.39 -11.39 3.46
CA LYS A 148 48.28 -11.48 2.28
C LYS A 148 48.65 -12.92 1.86
N GLU A 149 48.40 -13.90 2.72
CA GLU A 149 48.70 -15.33 2.52
C GLU A 149 47.41 -16.13 2.26
N ALA A 150 46.24 -15.52 2.46
CA ALA A 150 44.96 -16.16 2.26
C ALA A 150 44.55 -16.13 0.78
N ILE A 151 44.34 -17.31 0.19
CA ILE A 151 43.83 -17.49 -1.17
C ILE A 151 42.50 -18.24 -1.05
N PHE A 152 41.44 -17.68 -1.61
CA PHE A 152 40.10 -18.28 -1.63
C PHE A 152 39.73 -18.64 -3.07
N VAL A 153 39.24 -19.86 -3.26
CA VAL A 153 38.71 -20.37 -4.53
C VAL A 153 37.26 -20.76 -4.29
N ASP A 154 36.34 -20.15 -5.03
CA ASP A 154 34.91 -20.45 -4.95
C ASP A 154 34.41 -20.86 -6.33
N GLU A 155 33.68 -21.97 -6.39
CA GLU A 155 33.09 -22.48 -7.62
C GLU A 155 31.74 -21.79 -7.85
N SER A 156 31.75 -20.70 -8.62
CA SER A 156 30.49 -20.07 -9.02
C SER A 156 29.79 -20.93 -10.08
N ALA A 157 28.70 -21.59 -9.72
CA ALA A 157 27.85 -22.29 -10.70
C ALA A 157 27.11 -21.28 -11.60
N ALA A 158 27.50 -21.21 -12.88
CA ALA A 158 26.77 -20.43 -13.87
C ALA A 158 25.49 -21.17 -14.29
N HIS A 159 24.35 -20.80 -13.70
CA HIS A 159 23.04 -21.33 -14.10
C HIS A 159 22.49 -20.54 -15.28
N GLU A 160 22.17 -21.19 -16.41
CA GLU A 160 21.74 -20.51 -17.64
C GLU A 160 20.40 -19.76 -17.53
N ARG A 161 19.63 -19.97 -16.46
CA ARG A 161 18.40 -19.21 -16.14
C ARG A 161 18.67 -17.82 -15.54
N THR A 162 19.91 -17.53 -15.12
CA THR A 162 20.32 -16.26 -14.51
C THR A 162 21.09 -15.41 -15.53
N LYS A 163 20.63 -15.37 -16.78
CA LYS A 163 21.17 -14.42 -17.76
C LYS A 163 20.57 -13.04 -17.49
N ASP A 164 21.47 -12.08 -17.26
CA ASP A 164 21.27 -10.62 -17.32
C ASP A 164 20.88 -9.87 -16.03
N CYS A 165 21.92 -9.52 -15.26
CA CYS A 165 22.00 -8.22 -14.59
C CYS A 165 23.09 -7.36 -15.27
N LYS A 166 22.93 -7.08 -16.58
CA LYS A 166 23.73 -6.03 -17.21
C LYS A 166 23.14 -4.68 -16.83
N ARG A 167 23.75 -4.03 -15.83
CA ARG A 167 23.57 -2.60 -15.61
C ARG A 167 24.48 -1.89 -16.62
N GLU A 168 23.98 -1.68 -17.83
CA GLU A 168 24.66 -0.84 -18.81
C GLU A 168 24.59 0.61 -18.32
N HIS A 169 25.65 1.07 -17.66
CA HIS A 169 25.89 2.48 -17.42
C HIS A 169 26.48 3.08 -18.70
N LEU A 170 25.59 3.42 -19.65
CA LEU A 170 25.92 4.37 -20.71
C LEU A 170 25.96 5.77 -20.08
N ALA A 171 27.16 6.29 -19.81
CA ALA A 171 27.38 7.71 -19.63
C ALA A 171 28.72 8.10 -20.26
N SER A 172 28.58 8.71 -21.43
CA SER A 172 29.55 9.48 -22.21
C SER A 172 30.38 10.49 -21.40
N TYR A 173 31.68 10.58 -21.71
CA TYR A 173 32.56 11.78 -21.69
C TYR A 173 33.81 11.35 -22.52
N ARG A 174 34.15 11.83 -23.74
CA ARG A 174 34.60 13.17 -24.18
C ARG A 174 35.20 13.98 -23.03
N ASP A 175 36.49 14.31 -22.98
CA ASP A 175 37.43 14.69 -24.04
C ASP A 175 38.77 13.95 -24.03
#